data_AF-A0A8J2LWV7-F1
#
_entry.id   AF-A0A8J2LWV7-F1
#
_cell.length_a   1.000
_cell.length_b   1.000
_cell.length_c   1.000
_cell.angle_alpha   90.00
_cell.angle_beta   90.00
_cell.angle_gamma   90.00
#
_symmetry.space_group_name_H-M   'P 1'
#
loop_
_entity.id
_entity.type
_entity.pdbx_description
1 polymer ?
#
loop_
_entity_poly.entity_id
_entity_poly.type
_entity_poly.pdbx_seq_one_letter_code
_entity_poly.pdbx_strand_id
1 'polypeptide(L)'
;MALVSYKLVLLKLILAVVFGLFIFVIFPLIVLVSVLFRTIIKILAKLLRPDLGPILNGMSASIALDNFKKPKYNLAMYFIIDGSLSIDNFQGQFFETVLTKRTPLGNLYYPELQQTVGTFLGFSFRRWETNFQLRNHVRQYDYQKELPLG
;
A
#
# COMPACT_ATOMS: atom_id res chain seq x y z
N MET A 1 -49.21 26.64 7.45
CA MET A 1 -47.79 26.58 7.86
C MET A 1 -47.47 25.35 8.73
N ALA A 2 -48.28 25.03 9.76
CA ALA A 2 -48.05 23.87 10.64
C ALA A 2 -48.01 22.49 9.95
N LEU A 3 -48.84 22.27 8.93
CA LEU A 3 -48.95 20.98 8.23
C LEU A 3 -47.71 20.63 7.39
N VAL A 4 -47.02 21.65 6.87
CA VAL A 4 -45.73 21.51 6.16
C VAL A 4 -44.61 21.15 7.14
N SER A 5 -44.66 21.71 8.35
CA SER A 5 -43.70 21.41 9.43
C SER A 5 -43.79 19.94 9.88
N TYR A 6 -45.01 19.41 10.08
CA TYR A 6 -45.20 18.00 10.49
C TYR A 6 -44.67 17.00 9.45
N LYS A 7 -44.96 17.21 8.16
CA LYS A 7 -44.45 16.35 7.08
C LYS A 7 -42.91 16.32 7.03
N LEU A 8 -42.28 17.46 7.28
CA LEU A 8 -40.82 17.58 7.28
C LEU A 8 -40.19 16.86 8.48
N VAL A 9 -40.81 16.94 9.66
CA VAL A 9 -40.36 16.19 10.85
C VAL A 9 -40.51 14.69 10.63
N LEU A 10 -41.65 14.23 10.10
CA LEU A 10 -41.88 12.82 9.81
C LEU A 10 -40.87 12.27 8.78
N LEU A 11 -40.59 13.03 7.72
CA LEU A 11 -39.59 12.65 6.71
C LEU A 11 -38.20 12.50 7.33
N LYS A 12 -37.78 13.46 8.17
CA LYS A 12 -36.49 13.37 8.88
C LYS A 12 -36.41 12.15 9.79
N LEU A 13 -37.50 11.81 10.47
CA LEU A 13 -37.57 10.64 11.33
C LEU A 13 -37.46 9.34 10.52
N ILE A 14 -38.16 9.23 9.39
CA ILE A 14 -38.05 8.09 8.47
C ILE A 14 -36.61 7.95 7.96
N LEU A 15 -36.00 9.04 7.51
CA LEU A 15 -34.61 9.03 7.03
C LEU A 15 -33.63 8.62 8.13
N ALA A 16 -33.82 9.10 9.36
CA ALA A 16 -33.00 8.72 10.50
C ALA A 16 -33.12 7.22 10.83
N VAL A 17 -34.33 6.66 10.78
CA VAL A 17 -34.56 5.22 11.00
C VAL A 17 -33.93 4.39 9.89
N VAL A 18 -34.11 4.77 8.62
CA VAL A 18 -33.50 4.08 7.47
C VAL A 18 -31.98 4.15 7.54
N PHE A 19 -31.42 5.32 7.84
CA PHE A 19 -29.98 5.50 8.03
C PHE A 19 -29.46 4.66 9.21
N GLY A 20 -30.20 4.63 10.32
CA GLY A 20 -29.89 3.77 11.46
C GLY A 20 -29.87 2.30 11.08
N LEU A 21 -30.89 1.79 10.38
CA LEU A 21 -30.92 0.41 9.89
C LEU A 21 -29.75 0.12 8.95
N PHE A 22 -29.41 1.06 8.06
CA PHE A 22 -28.26 0.89 7.18
C PHE A 22 -26.96 0.79 7.97
N ILE A 23 -26.69 1.69 8.91
CA ILE A 23 -25.45 1.74 9.67
C ILE A 23 -25.32 0.60 10.68
N PHE A 24 -26.41 0.18 11.32
CA PHE A 24 -26.36 -0.82 12.39
C PHE A 24 -26.65 -2.25 11.94
N VAL A 25 -27.28 -2.45 10.77
CA VAL A 25 -27.61 -3.80 10.29
C VAL A 25 -26.90 -4.09 8.97
N ILE A 26 -27.09 -3.25 7.96
CA ILE A 26 -26.60 -3.53 6.60
C ILE A 26 -25.07 -3.38 6.53
N PHE A 27 -24.53 -2.29 7.06
CA PHE A 27 -23.11 -1.99 7.02
C PHE A 27 -22.26 -3.05 7.75
N PRO A 28 -22.60 -3.50 8.98
CA PRO A 28 -21.86 -4.57 9.64
C PRO A 28 -21.93 -5.89 8.88
N LEU A 29 -23.06 -6.21 8.23
CA LEU A 29 -23.18 -7.41 7.40
C LEU A 29 -22.24 -7.36 6.18
N ILE A 30 -22.17 -6.22 5.49
CA ILE A 30 -21.24 -6.01 4.35
C ILE A 30 -19.79 -6.13 4.82
N VAL A 31 -19.45 -5.51 5.96
CA VAL A 31 -18.12 -5.60 6.56
C VAL A 31 -17.79 -7.05 6.93
N LEU A 32 -18.73 -7.77 7.54
CA LEU A 32 -18.56 -9.17 7.92
C LEU A 32 -18.28 -10.05 6.69
N VAL A 33 -19.09 -9.94 5.64
CA VAL A 33 -18.87 -10.68 4.38
C VAL A 33 -17.49 -10.35 3.79
N SER A 34 -17.10 -9.08 3.79
CA SER A 34 -15.79 -8.65 3.29
C SER A 34 -14.63 -9.24 4.10
N VAL A 35 -14.76 -9.29 5.43
CA VAL A 35 -13.75 -9.88 6.34
C VAL A 35 -13.66 -11.39 6.15
N LEU A 36 -14.79 -12.09 6.03
CA LEU A 36 -14.83 -13.52 5.76
C LEU A 36 -14.18 -13.85 4.42
N PHE A 37 -14.56 -13.14 3.35
CA PHE A 37 -13.98 -13.32 2.03
C PHE A 37 -12.46 -13.10 2.05
N ARG A 38 -12.00 -11.99 2.66
CA ARG A 38 -10.57 -11.73 2.81
C ARG A 38 -9.84 -12.84 3.57
N THR A 39 -10.48 -13.45 4.57
CA THR A 39 -9.89 -14.54 5.36
C THR A 39 -9.78 -15.82 4.54
N ILE A 40 -10.81 -16.16 3.76
CA ILE A 40 -10.78 -17.29 2.81
C ILE A 40 -9.63 -17.10 1.82
N ILE A 41 -9.48 -15.90 1.24
CA ILE A 41 -8.39 -15.60 0.31
C ILE A 41 -7.01 -15.76 0.95
N LYS A 42 -6.83 -15.37 2.23
CA LYS A 42 -5.56 -15.62 2.95
C LYS A 42 -5.25 -17.10 3.06
N ILE A 43 -6.26 -17.93 3.37
CA ILE A 43 -6.08 -19.37 3.50
C ILE A 43 -5.76 -19.98 2.13
N LEU A 44 -6.51 -19.62 1.09
CA LEU A 44 -6.26 -20.08 -0.28
C LEU A 44 -4.89 -19.67 -0.80
N ALA A 45 -4.45 -18.43 -0.53
CA ALA A 45 -3.12 -17.97 -0.92
C ALA A 45 -2.03 -18.82 -0.25
N LYS A 46 -2.14 -19.11 1.06
CA LYS A 46 -1.18 -19.99 1.75
C LYS A 46 -1.12 -21.40 1.16
N LEU A 47 -2.26 -21.94 0.72
CA LEU A 47 -2.34 -23.30 0.16
C LEU A 47 -1.84 -23.37 -1.29
N LEU A 48 -2.26 -22.43 -2.14
CA LEU A 48 -2.03 -22.48 -3.59
C LEU A 48 -0.79 -21.69 -4.04
N ARG A 49 -0.37 -20.70 -3.25
CA ARG A 49 0.69 -19.74 -3.57
C ARG A 49 1.51 -19.41 -2.32
N PRO A 50 2.27 -20.38 -1.77
CA PRO A 50 3.05 -20.20 -0.55
C PRO A 50 4.18 -19.16 -0.69
N ASP A 51 4.48 -18.73 -1.92
CA ASP A 51 5.38 -17.60 -2.20
C ASP A 51 4.81 -16.24 -1.77
N LEU A 52 3.49 -16.14 -1.59
CA LEU A 52 2.82 -14.92 -1.16
C LEU A 52 2.85 -14.79 0.37
N GLY A 53 3.33 -13.64 0.83
CA GLY A 53 3.33 -13.23 2.22
C GLY A 53 1.99 -12.62 2.65
N PRO A 54 1.98 -11.58 3.51
CA PRO A 54 0.74 -10.96 3.96
C PRO A 54 0.03 -10.14 2.86
N ILE A 55 -1.31 -10.13 2.91
CA ILE A 55 -2.15 -9.23 2.10
C ILE A 55 -1.85 -7.77 2.48
N LEU A 56 -1.65 -6.92 1.47
CA LEU A 56 -1.49 -5.49 1.66
C LEU A 56 -2.75 -4.86 2.26
N ASN A 57 -2.57 -3.93 3.19
CA ASN A 57 -3.64 -3.13 3.78
C ASN A 57 -3.43 -1.66 3.45
N GLY A 58 -4.40 -0.79 3.79
CA GLY A 58 -4.28 0.65 3.54
C GLY A 58 -3.10 1.32 4.27
N MET A 59 -2.55 0.66 5.31
CA MET A 59 -1.36 1.11 6.04
C MET A 59 -0.06 0.57 5.44
N SER A 60 -0.13 -0.34 4.46
CA SER A 60 1.04 -0.91 3.82
C SER A 60 1.61 0.15 2.88
N ALA A 61 2.79 0.68 3.19
CA ALA A 61 3.52 1.55 2.28
C ALA A 61 3.77 0.82 0.95
N SER A 62 2.92 1.09 -0.03
CA SER A 62 3.00 0.54 -1.39
C SER A 62 2.90 1.70 -2.35
N ILE A 63 4.03 2.38 -2.52
CA ILE A 63 4.18 3.50 -3.46
C ILE A 63 4.30 2.97 -4.91
N ALA A 64 4.59 1.68 -5.08
CA ALA A 64 5.00 1.08 -6.36
C ALA A 64 3.88 0.49 -7.23
N LEU A 65 2.59 0.61 -6.86
CA LEU A 65 1.49 0.09 -7.70
C LEU A 65 0.98 1.11 -8.72
N ASP A 66 1.48 2.33 -8.66
CA ASP A 66 1.10 3.37 -9.57
C ASP A 66 1.74 3.16 -10.95
N ASN A 67 0.98 3.48 -11.99
CA ASN A 67 1.52 3.50 -13.34
C ASN A 67 2.66 4.53 -13.36
N PHE A 68 3.90 4.12 -13.64
CA PHE A 68 5.04 5.03 -13.70
C PHE A 68 4.82 6.22 -14.66
N LYS A 69 3.92 6.09 -15.65
CA LYS A 69 3.54 7.18 -16.55
C LYS A 69 2.56 8.20 -15.93
N LYS A 70 1.85 7.82 -14.86
CA LYS A 70 0.86 8.63 -14.13
C LYS A 70 0.82 8.22 -12.65
N PRO A 71 1.87 8.51 -11.86
CA PRO A 71 1.84 8.21 -10.44
C PRO A 71 0.78 9.06 -9.73
N LYS A 72 -0.09 8.41 -8.95
CA LYS A 72 -1.05 9.07 -8.06
C LYS A 72 -0.35 9.60 -6.81
N TYR A 73 0.73 8.97 -6.37
CA TYR A 73 1.52 9.40 -5.23
C TYR A 73 3.02 9.41 -5.53
N ASN A 74 3.64 10.58 -5.37
CA ASN A 74 5.08 10.76 -5.41
C ASN A 74 5.56 11.20 -4.02
N LEU A 75 6.57 10.52 -3.48
CA LEU A 75 7.29 10.97 -2.30
C LEU A 75 8.61 11.57 -2.77
N ALA A 76 8.73 12.89 -2.67
CA ALA A 76 10.00 13.59 -2.86
C ALA A 76 10.67 13.76 -1.50
N MET A 77 11.89 13.27 -1.36
CA MET A 77 12.74 13.51 -0.19
C MET A 77 13.98 14.27 -0.64
N TYR A 78 14.33 15.32 0.10
CA TYR A 78 15.54 16.10 -0.12
C TYR A 78 16.55 15.76 0.97
N PHE A 79 17.76 15.42 0.56
CA PHE A 79 18.88 15.13 1.46
C PHE A 79 20.02 16.07 1.13
N ILE A 80 20.62 16.70 2.14
CA ILE A 80 21.89 17.42 2.01
C ILE A 80 22.98 16.45 2.43
N ILE A 81 23.93 16.20 1.53
CA ILE A 81 25.02 15.26 1.76
C ILE A 81 26.33 16.02 1.60
N ASP A 82 27.15 16.00 2.64
CA ASP A 82 28.50 16.56 2.59
C ASP A 82 29.45 15.55 1.92
N GLY A 83 30.03 15.93 0.78
CA GLY A 83 31.00 15.12 0.03
C GLY A 83 30.56 14.74 -1.38
N SER A 84 31.22 13.76 -2.00
CA SER A 84 30.86 13.24 -3.31
C SER A 84 29.89 12.06 -3.19
N LEU A 85 28.67 12.24 -3.70
CA LEU A 85 27.68 11.17 -3.79
C LEU A 85 27.88 10.41 -5.10
N SER A 86 28.51 9.24 -5.05
CA SER A 86 28.39 8.27 -6.14
C SER A 86 27.18 7.36 -5.87
N ILE A 87 26.48 6.96 -6.93
CA ILE A 87 25.36 6.02 -6.83
C ILE A 87 25.79 4.69 -6.21
N ASP A 88 27.03 4.25 -6.50
CA ASP A 88 27.60 3.02 -5.95
C ASP A 88 27.83 3.14 -4.44
N ASN A 89 28.38 4.27 -3.96
CA ASN A 89 28.56 4.52 -2.53
C ASN A 89 27.21 4.57 -1.80
N PHE A 90 26.22 5.24 -2.40
CA PHE A 90 24.87 5.29 -1.86
C PHE A 90 24.24 3.89 -1.78
N GLN A 91 24.29 3.11 -2.85
CA GLN A 91 23.73 1.75 -2.88
C GLN A 91 24.42 0.84 -1.87
N GLY A 92 25.75 0.91 -1.76
CA GLY A 92 26.52 0.17 -0.76
C GLY A 92 26.09 0.52 0.67
N GLN A 93 26.11 1.82 1.01
CA GLN A 93 25.69 2.27 2.34
C GLN A 93 24.23 1.94 2.64
N PHE A 94 23.32 2.15 1.70
CA PHE A 94 21.91 1.81 1.88
C PHE A 94 21.70 0.31 2.12
N PHE A 95 22.44 -0.53 1.38
CA PHE A 95 22.39 -1.97 1.58
C PHE A 95 22.85 -2.35 3.00
N GLU A 96 24.01 -1.85 3.44
CA GLU A 96 24.61 -2.18 4.73
C GLU A 96 23.84 -1.60 5.93
N THR A 97 23.28 -0.39 5.80
CA THR A 97 22.68 0.33 6.94
C THR A 97 21.17 0.14 7.04
N VAL A 98 20.49 -0.10 5.91
CA VAL A 98 19.03 -0.20 5.85
C VAL A 98 18.59 -1.61 5.51
N LEU A 99 19.07 -2.18 4.40
CA LEU A 99 18.53 -3.46 3.90
C LEU A 99 18.98 -4.67 4.70
N THR A 100 20.19 -4.68 5.26
CA THR A 100 20.69 -5.79 6.09
C THR A 100 20.42 -5.62 7.57
N LYS A 101 19.95 -4.44 8.00
CA LYS A 101 19.71 -4.09 9.40
C LYS A 101 18.78 -5.11 10.06
N ARG A 102 19.25 -5.73 11.14
CA ARG A 102 18.50 -6.74 11.91
C ARG A 102 18.07 -6.22 13.27
N THR A 103 16.86 -6.57 13.67
CA THR A 103 16.34 -6.44 15.03
C THR A 103 17.15 -7.30 16.01
N PRO A 104 17.06 -7.07 17.33
CA PRO A 104 17.70 -7.94 18.33
C PRO A 104 17.32 -9.42 18.23
N LEU A 105 16.18 -9.73 17.59
CA LEU A 105 15.68 -11.09 17.35
C LEU A 105 16.18 -11.70 16.03
N GLY A 106 17.04 -11.01 15.28
CA GLY A 106 17.59 -11.49 14.00
C GLY A 106 16.70 -11.22 12.78
N ASN A 107 15.50 -10.67 12.95
CA ASN A 107 14.61 -10.32 11.82
C ASN A 107 15.08 -9.03 11.13
N LEU A 108 14.84 -8.91 9.82
CA LEU A 108 15.01 -7.64 9.07
C LEU A 108 14.19 -6.52 9.71
N TYR A 109 14.76 -5.31 9.83
CA TYR A 109 13.99 -4.12 10.24
C TYR A 109 12.99 -3.69 9.16
N TYR A 110 13.40 -3.75 7.89
CA TYR A 110 12.60 -3.30 6.74
C TYR A 110 12.49 -4.38 5.66
N PRO A 111 11.84 -5.53 5.94
CA PRO A 111 11.71 -6.62 4.97
C PRO A 111 10.97 -6.19 3.69
N GLU A 112 10.05 -5.23 3.79
CA GLU A 112 9.26 -4.72 2.68
C GLU A 112 10.09 -4.09 1.56
N LEU A 113 11.31 -3.62 1.83
CA LEU A 113 12.21 -3.04 0.82
C LEU A 113 12.80 -4.08 -0.14
N GLN A 114 12.71 -5.36 0.22
CA GLN A 114 13.16 -6.50 -0.59
C GLN A 114 11.97 -7.35 -1.10
N GLN A 115 10.76 -6.80 -0.99
CA GLN A 115 9.52 -7.46 -1.40
C GLN A 115 8.86 -6.70 -2.53
N THR A 116 8.34 -7.45 -3.49
CA THR A 116 7.47 -6.94 -4.56
C THR A 116 6.00 -7.17 -4.23
N VAL A 117 5.12 -6.62 -5.05
CA VAL A 117 3.67 -6.83 -4.94
C VAL A 117 3.24 -7.91 -5.93
N GLY A 118 2.69 -9.00 -5.41
CA GLY A 118 2.00 -10.03 -6.20
C GLY A 118 0.49 -9.90 -6.07
N THR A 119 -0.25 -10.18 -7.14
CA THR A 119 -1.72 -10.22 -7.10
C THR A 119 -2.25 -11.65 -7.09
N PHE A 120 -3.26 -11.92 -6.28
CA PHE A 120 -3.96 -13.20 -6.25
C PHE A 120 -5.44 -13.01 -5.91
N LEU A 121 -6.33 -13.54 -6.76
CA LEU A 121 -7.79 -13.43 -6.63
C LEU A 121 -8.28 -12.00 -6.34
N GLY A 122 -7.69 -11.00 -7.00
CA GLY A 122 -8.05 -9.59 -6.85
C GLY A 122 -7.45 -8.89 -5.63
N PHE A 123 -6.69 -9.59 -4.79
CA PHE A 123 -5.97 -8.99 -3.66
C PHE A 123 -4.48 -8.85 -3.97
N SER A 124 -3.87 -7.80 -3.43
CA SER A 124 -2.44 -7.59 -3.48
C SER A 124 -1.75 -8.15 -2.23
N PHE A 125 -0.64 -8.84 -2.43
CA PHE A 125 0.15 -9.51 -1.41
C PHE A 125 1.60 -9.06 -1.50
N ARG A 126 2.30 -9.02 -0.37
CA ARG A 126 3.77 -8.97 -0.37
C ARG A 126 4.31 -10.29 -0.91
N ARG A 127 5.36 -10.22 -1.71
CA ARG A 127 6.07 -11.40 -2.23
C ARG A 127 7.57 -11.12 -2.16
N TRP A 128 8.36 -12.06 -1.68
CA TRP A 128 9.81 -11.92 -1.73
C TRP A 128 10.29 -11.91 -3.18
N GLU A 129 11.13 -10.93 -3.50
CA GLU A 129 11.73 -10.86 -4.82
C GLU A 129 12.84 -11.90 -4.95
N THR A 130 12.69 -12.79 -5.92
CA THR A 130 13.71 -13.79 -6.21
C THR A 130 14.90 -13.09 -6.88
N ASN A 131 16.09 -13.21 -6.29
CA ASN A 131 17.31 -12.54 -6.75
C ASN A 131 17.23 -11.01 -6.66
N PHE A 132 16.76 -10.48 -5.52
CA PHE A 132 16.76 -9.04 -5.26
C PHE A 132 18.13 -8.40 -5.56
N GLN A 133 18.12 -7.37 -6.41
CA GLN A 133 19.32 -6.60 -6.77
C GLN A 133 19.01 -5.11 -6.65
N LEU A 134 19.63 -4.43 -5.67
CA LEU A 134 19.35 -3.02 -5.36
C LEU A 134 19.47 -2.09 -6.58
N ARG A 135 20.41 -2.36 -7.48
CA ARG A 135 20.60 -1.61 -8.73
C ARG A 135 19.37 -1.56 -9.63
N ASN A 136 18.46 -2.55 -9.54
CA ASN A 136 17.23 -2.57 -10.33
C ASN A 136 16.15 -1.66 -9.72
N HIS A 137 16.30 -1.30 -8.44
CA HIS A 137 15.34 -0.55 -7.64
C HIS A 137 15.75 0.91 -7.41
N VAL A 138 17.05 1.21 -7.55
CA VAL A 138 17.59 2.57 -7.43
C VAL A 138 18.13 3.01 -8.78
N ARG A 139 17.53 4.05 -9.36
CA ARG A 139 17.98 4.65 -10.62
C ARG A 139 18.42 6.08 -10.37
N GLN A 140 19.57 6.45 -10.94
CA GLN A 140 19.98 7.85 -11.03
C GLN A 140 19.31 8.47 -12.26
N TYR A 141 18.55 9.54 -12.04
CA TYR A 141 17.98 10.33 -13.12
C TYR A 141 18.93 11.48 -13.46
N ASP A 142 19.37 11.55 -14.73
CA ASP A 142 20.18 12.65 -15.23
C ASP A 142 19.29 13.60 -16.03
N TYR A 143 18.81 14.65 -15.37
CA TYR A 143 17.92 15.64 -15.97
C TYR A 143 18.51 16.34 -17.20
N GLN A 144 19.84 16.38 -17.36
CA GLN A 144 20.48 17.00 -18.51
C GLN A 144 20.41 16.13 -19.78
N LYS A 145 20.31 14.80 -19.63
CA LYS A 145 20.26 13.87 -20.78
C LYS A 145 18.84 13.59 -21.27
N GLU A 146 17.84 13.83 -20.44
CA GLU A 146 16.44 13.45 -20.70
C GLU A 146 15.50 14.62 -21.01
N LEU A 147 16.03 15.85 -21.07
CA LEU A 147 15.30 16.96 -21.69
C LEU A 147 15.11 16.65 -23.18
N PRO A 148 13.86 16.58 -23.71
CA PRO A 148 13.68 16.64 -25.15
C PRO A 148 14.31 17.95 -25.63
N LEU A 149 15.20 17.85 -26.62
CA LEU A 149 15.69 18.99 -27.37
C LEU A 149 14.48 19.63 -28.08
N GLY A 150 13.82 20.59 -27.44
CA GLY A 150 12.75 21.40 -28.03
C GLY A 150 11.37 20.76 -28.00
#